data_AF-A0A6T9ZNH5-F1
#
_entry.id   AF-A0A6T9ZNH5-F1
#
_cell.length_a   1.000
_cell.length_b   1.000
_cell.length_c   1.000
_cell.angle_alpha   90.00
_cell.angle_beta   90.00
_cell.angle_gamma   90.00
#
_symmetry.space_group_name_H-M   'P 1'
#
loop_
_entity.id
_entity.type
_entity.pdbx_description
1 polymer ?
#
loop_
_entity_poly.entity_id
_entity_poly.type
_entity_poly.pdbx_seq_one_letter_code
_entity_poly.pdbx_strand_id
1 'polypeptide(L)'
;SLSAVQEHDRTSKSKGRFVNYEQMPDVVWTTIFPDHFGLKPSKSSIQSMQTTAGVYSKGRGEKANREWTEDSTIKHETASSEVIEAATLFASNVYKRMKELSSSS
;
A
#
# COMPACT_ATOMS: atom_id res chain seq x y z
N SER A 1 6.39 10.52 -0.09
CA SER A 1 7.24 11.73 0.09
C SER A 1 6.81 12.80 -0.89
N LEU A 2 7.13 14.08 -0.63
CA LEU A 2 6.94 15.17 -1.59
C LEU A 2 7.66 14.90 -2.93
N SER A 3 8.84 14.27 -2.87
CA SER A 3 9.58 13.86 -4.07
C SER A 3 8.83 12.86 -4.95
N ALA A 4 8.04 11.95 -4.36
CA ALA A 4 7.24 10.99 -5.13
C ALA A 4 6.05 11.66 -5.84
N VAL A 5 5.41 12.65 -5.20
CA VAL A 5 4.34 13.45 -5.83
C VAL A 5 4.93 14.29 -6.97
N GLN A 6 6.06 14.95 -6.72
CA GLN A 6 6.75 15.75 -7.73
C GLN A 6 7.19 14.90 -8.94
N GLU A 7 7.70 13.69 -8.71
CA GLU A 7 8.11 12.78 -9.79
C GLU A 7 6.91 12.25 -10.60
N HIS A 8 5.79 11.95 -9.94
CA HIS A 8 4.53 11.63 -10.61
C HIS A 8 4.08 12.78 -11.53
N ASP A 9 4.03 14.00 -10.98
CA ASP A 9 3.58 15.19 -11.72
C ASP A 9 4.54 15.53 -12.87
N ARG A 10 5.85 15.31 -12.69
CA ARG A 10 6.90 15.53 -13.72
C ARG A 10 6.79 14.55 -14.88
N THR A 11 6.48 13.28 -14.60
CA THR A 11 6.54 12.23 -15.62
C THR A 11 5.27 12.12 -16.43
N SER A 12 4.11 12.56 -15.90
CA SER A 12 2.77 12.71 -16.52
C SER A 12 2.30 11.59 -17.48
N LYS A 13 3.02 10.46 -17.52
CA LYS A 13 2.90 9.34 -18.44
C LYS A 13 2.89 8.08 -17.61
N SER A 14 1.75 7.84 -16.98
CA SER A 14 1.12 6.54 -16.69
C SER A 14 1.91 5.39 -16.04
N LYS A 15 3.16 5.56 -15.60
CA LYS A 15 3.97 4.41 -15.12
C LYS A 15 3.77 4.11 -13.63
N GLY A 16 3.49 5.11 -12.81
CA GLY A 16 3.29 4.96 -11.37
C GLY A 16 1.82 5.10 -10.99
N ARG A 17 1.37 4.30 -10.02
CA ARG A 17 0.04 4.40 -9.42
C ARG A 17 0.18 4.52 -7.91
N PHE A 18 -0.54 5.47 -7.31
CA PHE A 18 -0.70 5.54 -5.86
C PHE A 18 -1.83 4.61 -5.43
N VAL A 19 -1.60 3.83 -4.37
CA VAL A 19 -2.54 2.83 -3.86
C VAL A 19 -2.65 3.04 -2.35
N ASN A 20 -3.88 3.04 -1.83
CA ASN A 20 -4.08 3.07 -0.39
C ASN A 20 -3.82 1.67 0.18
N TYR A 21 -3.02 1.60 1.25
CA TYR A 21 -2.66 0.33 1.88
C TYR A 21 -3.87 -0.44 2.40
N GLU A 22 -4.94 0.24 2.81
CA GLU A 22 -6.21 -0.37 3.23
C GLU A 22 -6.89 -1.20 2.13
N GLN A 23 -6.54 -0.96 0.86
CA GLN A 23 -7.07 -1.70 -0.30
C GLN A 23 -6.21 -2.92 -0.64
N MET A 24 -5.06 -3.08 0.01
CA MET A 24 -4.16 -4.20 -0.20
C MET A 24 -4.59 -5.42 0.64
N PRO A 25 -4.40 -6.64 0.15
CA PRO A 25 -3.78 -6.98 -1.14
C PRO A 25 -4.75 -6.95 -2.34
N ASP A 26 -6.05 -6.86 -2.11
CA ASP A 26 -7.11 -7.09 -3.12
C ASP A 26 -7.01 -6.22 -4.38
N VAL A 27 -6.63 -4.96 -4.22
CA VAL A 27 -6.47 -4.00 -5.34
C VAL A 27 -5.46 -4.48 -6.39
N VAL A 28 -4.50 -5.35 -6.02
CA VAL A 28 -3.47 -5.86 -6.92
C VAL A 28 -4.08 -6.64 -8.09
N TRP A 29 -4.97 -7.60 -7.81
CA TRP A 29 -5.57 -8.44 -8.85
C TRP A 29 -6.90 -7.93 -9.37
N THR A 30 -7.60 -7.09 -8.62
CA THR A 30 -8.87 -6.51 -9.07
C THR A 30 -8.68 -5.31 -9.97
N THR A 31 -7.60 -4.54 -9.79
CA THR A 31 -7.43 -3.22 -10.42
C THR A 31 -6.05 -3.05 -11.04
N ILE A 32 -4.97 -3.28 -10.29
CA ILE A 32 -3.60 -2.97 -10.77
C ILE A 32 -3.22 -3.85 -11.96
N PHE A 33 -3.35 -5.17 -11.86
CA PHE A 33 -3.05 -6.04 -13.00
C PHE A 33 -3.89 -5.75 -14.24
N PRO A 34 -5.24 -5.74 -14.16
CA PRO A 34 -6.06 -5.55 -15.36
C PRO A 34 -5.93 -4.16 -15.97
N ASP A 35 -5.92 -3.10 -15.16
CA ASP A 35 -6.06 -1.74 -15.67
C ASP A 35 -4.72 -1.05 -15.87
N HIS A 36 -3.74 -1.29 -14.99
CA HIS A 36 -2.42 -0.66 -15.08
C HIS A 36 -1.45 -1.45 -15.96
N PHE A 37 -1.52 -2.78 -15.91
CA PHE A 37 -0.61 -3.65 -16.66
C PHE A 37 -1.29 -4.38 -17.84
N GLY A 38 -2.61 -4.30 -18.00
CA GLY A 38 -3.32 -5.02 -19.05
C GLY A 38 -3.29 -6.55 -18.88
N LEU A 39 -2.96 -7.03 -17.68
CA LEU A 39 -2.85 -8.46 -17.37
C LEU A 39 -4.10 -8.92 -16.62
N LYS A 40 -4.70 -10.03 -17.06
CA LYS A 40 -5.84 -10.64 -16.36
C LYS A 40 -5.36 -11.91 -15.65
N PRO A 41 -5.13 -11.87 -14.32
CA PRO A 41 -4.71 -13.05 -13.58
C PRO A 41 -5.80 -14.14 -13.67
N SER A 42 -5.38 -15.39 -13.80
CA SER A 42 -6.32 -16.51 -13.71
C SER A 42 -6.82 -16.67 -12.27
N LYS A 43 -7.93 -17.39 -12.08
CA LYS A 43 -8.44 -17.73 -10.74
C LYS A 43 -7.38 -18.44 -9.88
N SER A 44 -6.59 -19.33 -10.47
CA SER A 44 -5.51 -20.02 -9.74
C SER A 44 -4.41 -19.07 -9.32
N SER A 45 -4.01 -18.11 -10.17
CA SER A 45 -3.03 -17.09 -9.81
C SER A 45 -3.53 -16.18 -8.69
N ILE A 46 -4.81 -15.79 -8.72
CA ILE A 46 -5.43 -14.98 -7.65
C ILE A 46 -5.36 -15.75 -6.32
N GLN A 47 -5.75 -17.02 -6.32
CA GLN A 47 -5.70 -17.86 -5.13
C GLN A 47 -4.27 -17.97 -4.57
N SER A 48 -3.27 -18.18 -5.43
CA SER A 48 -1.87 -18.23 -5.01
C SER A 48 -1.38 -16.91 -4.41
N MET A 49 -1.79 -15.78 -4.98
CA MET A 49 -1.46 -14.45 -4.45
C MET A 49 -2.12 -14.22 -3.09
N GLN A 50 -3.40 -14.57 -2.93
CA GLN A 50 -4.11 -14.46 -1.65
C GLN A 50 -3.42 -15.28 -0.55
N THR A 51 -3.06 -16.52 -0.85
CA THR A 51 -2.34 -17.39 0.10
C THR A 51 -0.98 -16.79 0.49
N THR A 52 -0.24 -16.23 -0.49
CA THR A 52 1.10 -15.68 -0.25
C THR A 52 1.06 -14.33 0.47
N ALA A 53 0.04 -13.52 0.23
CA ALA A 53 -0.12 -12.21 0.88
C ALA A 53 -0.43 -12.33 2.38
N GLY A 54 -1.03 -13.45 2.81
CA GLY A 54 -1.38 -13.70 4.21
C GLY A 54 -0.22 -14.09 5.12
N VAL A 55 1.03 -14.12 4.64
CA VAL A 55 2.20 -14.54 5.43
C VAL A 55 3.32 -13.49 5.44
N TYR A 56 4.10 -13.45 6.52
CA TYR A 56 5.24 -12.53 6.63
C TYR A 56 6.34 -12.84 5.61
N SER A 57 6.46 -11.98 4.59
CA SER A 57 7.49 -12.09 3.54
C SER A 57 8.94 -11.87 4.02
N LYS A 58 9.13 -11.32 5.24
CA LYS A 58 10.46 -11.03 5.84
C LYS A 58 10.73 -11.78 7.14
N GLY A 59 9.86 -12.73 7.51
CA GLY A 59 10.09 -13.56 8.69
C GLY A 59 11.35 -14.40 8.53
N ARG A 60 12.27 -14.34 9.51
CA ARG A 60 13.45 -15.22 9.58
C ARG A 60 13.24 -16.26 10.69
N GLY A 61 13.81 -17.45 10.51
CA GLY A 61 13.74 -18.53 11.49
C GLY A 61 12.30 -18.89 11.85
N GLU A 62 11.98 -18.92 13.14
CA GLU A 62 10.65 -19.28 13.64
C GLU A 62 9.52 -18.35 13.18
N LYS A 63 9.83 -17.16 12.64
CA LYS A 63 8.84 -16.20 12.14
C LYS A 63 8.58 -16.34 10.63
N ALA A 64 9.33 -17.17 9.92
CA ALA A 64 9.08 -17.45 8.51
C ALA A 64 7.73 -18.17 8.34
N ASN A 65 6.96 -17.79 7.32
CA ASN A 65 5.64 -18.37 7.02
C ASN A 65 4.60 -18.25 8.15
N ARG A 66 4.83 -17.39 9.16
CA ARG A 66 3.77 -17.07 10.11
C ARG A 66 2.71 -16.22 9.44
N GLU A 67 1.47 -16.43 9.86
CA GLU A 67 0.33 -15.59 9.51
C GLU A 67 0.67 -14.14 9.79
N TRP A 68 0.39 -13.28 8.81
CA TRP A 68 0.60 -11.86 8.95
C TRP A 68 -0.35 -11.31 10.02
N THR A 69 0.21 -10.65 11.02
CA THR A 69 -0.56 -9.91 12.03
C THR A 69 -0.36 -8.43 11.78
N GLU A 70 -1.48 -7.70 11.72
CA GLU A 70 -1.44 -6.26 11.63
C GLU A 70 -0.77 -5.66 12.87
N ASP A 71 0.29 -4.86 12.66
CA ASP A 71 1.00 -4.18 13.75
C ASP A 71 0.81 -2.66 13.74
N SER A 72 0.15 -2.12 12.71
CA SER A 72 -0.14 -0.69 12.56
C SER A 72 -1.04 -0.16 13.65
N THR A 73 -2.12 -0.88 13.96
CA THR A 73 -3.11 -0.50 14.97
C THR A 73 -2.46 -0.37 16.35
N ILE A 74 -1.69 -1.37 16.77
CA ILE A 74 -0.98 -1.38 18.06
C ILE A 74 0.01 -0.21 18.14
N LYS A 75 0.76 0.06 17.07
CA LYS A 75 1.70 1.18 17.03
C LYS A 75 1.00 2.53 17.13
N HIS A 76 -0.19 2.66 16.56
CA HIS A 76 -0.97 3.88 16.65
C HIS A 76 -1.52 4.10 18.07
N GLU A 77 -2.11 3.06 18.66
CA GLU A 77 -2.69 3.11 20.02
C GLU A 77 -1.64 3.38 21.11
N THR A 78 -0.39 2.94 20.89
CA THR A 78 0.70 3.08 21.87
C THR A 78 1.58 4.31 21.62
N ALA A 79 1.34 5.09 20.56
CA ALA A 79 2.09 6.30 20.27
C ALA A 79 1.71 7.44 21.23
N SER A 80 2.70 8.23 21.66
CA SER A 80 2.45 9.45 22.41
C SER A 80 1.72 10.50 21.56
N SER A 81 0.91 11.35 22.19
CA SER A 81 0.20 12.47 21.55
C SER A 81 1.10 13.33 20.67
N GLU A 82 2.30 13.65 21.13
CA GLU A 82 3.28 14.51 20.46
C GLU A 82 3.78 13.88 19.15
N VAL A 83 3.91 12.55 19.13
CA VAL A 83 4.30 11.79 17.94
C VAL A 83 3.15 11.76 16.93
N ILE A 84 1.91 11.57 17.41
CA ILE A 84 0.71 11.59 16.56
C ILE A 84 0.52 12.98 15.94
N GLU A 85 0.66 14.05 16.73
CA GLU A 85 0.55 15.42 16.27
C GLU A 85 1.63 15.79 15.25
N ALA A 86 2.90 15.45 15.54
CA ALA A 86 3.99 15.67 14.60
C ALA A 86 3.78 14.91 13.30
N ALA A 87 3.42 13.62 13.37
CA ALA A 87 3.13 12.81 12.19
C ALA A 87 1.97 13.41 11.37
N THR A 88 0.91 13.86 12.04
CA THR A 88 -0.23 14.51 11.41
C THR A 88 0.18 15.80 10.71
N LEU A 89 0.93 16.67 11.38
CA LEU A 89 1.37 17.95 10.81
C LEU A 89 2.23 17.76 9.55
N PHE A 90 3.16 16.80 9.57
CA PHE A 90 4.09 16.60 8.46
C PHE A 90 3.52 15.73 7.34
N ALA A 91 2.70 14.72 7.64
CA ALA A 91 2.26 13.74 6.64
C ALA A 91 0.89 14.04 6.02
N SER A 92 -0.02 14.74 6.72
CA SER A 92 -1.43 14.85 6.28
C SER A 92 -1.61 15.49 4.92
N ASN A 93 -0.86 16.57 4.63
CA ASN A 93 -0.97 17.26 3.35
C ASN A 93 -0.51 16.38 2.19
N VAL A 94 0.60 15.66 2.38
CA VAL A 94 1.13 14.73 1.37
C VAL A 94 0.19 13.54 1.18
N TYR A 95 -0.33 13.00 2.28
CA TYR A 95 -1.31 11.91 2.24
C TYR A 95 -2.59 12.32 1.50
N LYS A 96 -3.17 13.48 1.82
CA LYS A 96 -4.36 14.00 1.14
C LYS A 96 -4.13 14.13 -0.36
N ARG A 97 -2.98 14.71 -0.77
CA ARG A 97 -2.63 14.86 -2.18
C ARG A 97 -2.47 13.51 -2.88
N MET A 98 -1.80 12.55 -2.26
CA MET A 98 -1.66 11.20 -2.82
C MET A 98 -3.00 10.48 -2.93
N LYS A 99 -3.90 10.67 -1.95
CA LYS A 99 -5.24 10.11 -1.97
C LYS A 99 -6.07 10.65 -3.14
N GLU A 100 -6.05 11.96 -3.37
CA GLU A 100 -6.70 12.59 -4.53
C GLU A 100 -6.17 12.02 -5.86
N LEU A 101 -4.83 11.86 -5.99
CA LEU A 101 -4.21 11.27 -7.17
C LEU A 101 -4.59 9.80 -7.38
N SER A 102 -4.70 9.02 -6.29
CA SER A 102 -5.10 7.61 -6.35
C SER A 102 -6.55 7.41 -6.83
N SER A 103 -7.44 8.35 -6.54
CA SER A 103 -8.85 8.30 -6.96
C SER A 103 -9.10 8.86 -8.36
N SER A 104 -8.12 9.59 -8.91
CA SER A 104 -8.22 10.22 -10.24
C SER A 104 -7.58 9.39 -11.37
N SER A 105 -7.06 8.20 -11.04
CA SER A 105 -6.33 7.28 -11.93
C SER A 105 -7.06 5.95 -12.08
#